data_AF-A0A1H1CD18-F1
#
_entry.id   AF-A0A1H1CD18-F1
#
_cell.length_a   1.000
_cell.length_b   1.000
_cell.length_c   1.000
_cell.angle_alpha   90.00
_cell.angle_beta   90.00
_cell.angle_gamma   90.00
#
_symmetry.space_group_name_H-M   'P 1'
#
loop_
_entity.id
_entity.type
_entity.pdbx_description
1 polymer ?
#
loop_
_entity_poly.entity_id
_entity_poly.type
_entity_poly.pdbx_seq_one_letter_code
_entity_poly.pdbx_strand_id
1 'polypeptide(L)'
;MNGLTVVSAQALWRELLSGAGIELKLKRRPGRDVQFDHQVQQALLASVPSLVAHPSVEALLKADARSGLAQVSVETLLVAVLTSQRDFGVMMKDILQTLALAEAQGQQPLSVSFRFKNVSNPIKSTLEAFRQSVERLERVLVSRYELASAVQLWELRNSLKSFVPGVGSTKCEGFPQVLPMPATQHAEFDHVVLRLAQLLNDLRSWCGSMASSRDGLMASRLPSLSEVDRARISATHDQVDAGIEFYLRSIVEGVRQGRLAPQDIVASVTPTLDALTTREQWVDRTRKELLDLLNLPLWRKRHELYSVWVGSVLLQTAARRTESLQFHPDANGVLSFAFGGSRLASYQWQGEQYDVWAELRSDLIGTSKKRKVGIQPDFRILRVDSAGDRNSNTRFVLECKHYLNASRGNFTVAADDYARSCPQADVFVVNHGPADHAALVAANEVLAVSRIRYIGEATAEMERLQPKLATQIENALFVETLDVAAQTLTKDTGPQLTSGRAGKVCLSWSAALGDLDVALNMPQASLNEQPSVSYANRGDLERSPYARLVQDVMTGPGMEVIDISYWYYRRYDIVVTNYSKVGELTAEHVCCTVTLGTNVHTFYPKPVQLEANRWQVGRIELINGKPTLFEFEPE
;
A
#
# COMPACT_ATOMS: atom_id res chain seq x y z
N MET A 1 30.07 -31.25 -14.68
CA MET A 1 29.69 -29.87 -14.32
C MET A 1 29.73 -29.74 -12.80
N ASN A 2 30.82 -29.24 -12.23
CA ASN A 2 30.94 -29.01 -10.79
C ASN A 2 30.45 -27.59 -10.49
N GLY A 3 29.14 -27.39 -10.52
CA GLY A 3 28.50 -26.17 -10.01
C GLY A 3 28.33 -26.33 -8.50
N LEU A 4 28.85 -25.37 -7.73
CA LEU A 4 28.67 -25.31 -6.28
C LEU A 4 27.17 -25.40 -5.94
N THR A 5 26.75 -26.56 -5.43
CA THR A 5 25.45 -26.75 -4.77
C THR A 5 25.49 -25.95 -3.48
N VAL A 6 24.60 -24.95 -3.36
CA VAL A 6 24.45 -24.23 -2.10
C VAL A 6 23.92 -25.21 -1.06
N VAL A 7 24.77 -25.51 -0.07
CA VAL A 7 24.58 -26.65 0.83
C VAL A 7 23.55 -26.37 1.94
N SER A 8 23.23 -25.10 2.21
CA SER A 8 22.26 -24.72 3.25
C SER A 8 21.67 -23.32 3.06
N ALA A 9 20.51 -23.05 3.68
CA ALA A 9 19.90 -21.73 3.70
C ALA A 9 20.85 -20.67 4.29
N GLN A 10 21.62 -21.01 5.31
CA GLN A 10 22.62 -20.12 5.87
C GLN A 10 23.74 -19.78 4.87
N ALA A 11 24.22 -20.77 4.10
CA ALA A 11 25.22 -20.53 3.07
C ALA A 11 24.68 -19.63 1.96
N LEU A 12 23.44 -19.88 1.51
CA LEU A 12 22.74 -19.02 0.55
C LEU A 12 22.67 -17.58 1.03
N TRP A 13 22.22 -17.37 2.27
CA TRP A 13 22.06 -16.02 2.82
C TRP A 13 23.39 -15.25 2.80
N ARG A 14 24.49 -15.89 3.21
CA ARG A 14 25.82 -15.28 3.16
C ARG A 14 26.27 -14.94 1.75
N GLU A 15 26.00 -15.83 0.79
CA GLU A 15 26.29 -15.60 -0.63
C GLU A 15 25.50 -14.42 -1.18
N LEU A 16 24.21 -14.29 -0.86
CA LEU A 16 23.40 -13.14 -1.25
C LEU A 16 23.98 -11.84 -0.66
N LEU A 17 24.37 -11.85 0.62
CA LEU A 17 24.95 -10.66 1.26
C LEU A 17 26.25 -10.22 0.61
N SER A 18 27.19 -11.15 0.40
CA SER A 18 28.51 -10.81 -0.17
C SER A 18 28.45 -10.59 -1.68
N GLY A 19 27.70 -11.41 -2.41
CA GLY A 19 27.61 -11.43 -3.87
C GLY A 19 26.77 -10.31 -4.44
N ALA A 20 25.77 -9.80 -3.72
CA ALA A 20 24.98 -8.65 -4.16
C ALA A 20 25.42 -7.31 -3.54
N GLY A 21 26.37 -7.34 -2.59
CA GLY A 21 26.85 -6.14 -1.89
C GLY A 21 25.80 -5.56 -0.93
N ILE A 22 25.03 -6.42 -0.27
CA ILE A 22 23.99 -6.04 0.69
C ILE A 22 24.66 -5.56 1.98
N GLU A 23 24.47 -4.30 2.30
CA GLU A 23 25.07 -3.61 3.42
C GLU A 23 24.09 -3.53 4.59
N LEU A 24 24.07 -4.57 5.44
CA LEU A 24 23.24 -4.61 6.65
C LEU A 24 23.81 -3.79 7.82
N LYS A 25 25.13 -3.51 7.82
CA LYS A 25 25.82 -2.78 8.89
C LYS A 25 26.79 -1.76 8.33
N LEU A 26 26.76 -0.53 8.86
CA LEU A 26 27.69 0.56 8.56
C LEU A 26 28.45 0.94 9.82
N LYS A 27 29.70 0.47 9.99
CA LYS A 27 30.55 0.74 11.18
C LYS A 27 29.79 0.55 12.52
N ARG A 28 29.17 1.62 13.05
CA ARG A 28 28.42 1.65 14.33
C ARG A 28 26.91 1.90 14.17
N ARG A 29 26.36 1.83 12.96
CA ARG A 29 24.93 2.09 12.66
C ARG A 29 24.37 0.98 11.77
N PRO A 30 23.04 0.80 11.73
CA PRO A 30 22.41 -0.02 10.71
C PRO A 30 22.86 0.41 9.31
N GLY A 31 23.10 -0.57 8.44
CA GLY A 31 23.43 -0.33 7.06
C GLY A 31 22.22 0.06 6.23
N ARG A 32 22.43 0.34 4.94
CA ARG A 32 21.37 0.77 4.02
C ARG A 32 20.29 -0.29 3.83
N ASP A 33 20.69 -1.56 3.88
CA ASP A 33 19.82 -2.68 3.53
C ASP A 33 19.21 -3.38 4.75
N VAL A 34 19.20 -2.76 5.94
CA VAL A 34 18.59 -3.36 7.14
C VAL A 34 17.10 -3.68 6.96
N GLN A 35 16.40 -2.89 6.15
CA GLN A 35 14.99 -3.13 5.81
C GLN A 35 14.81 -4.40 4.98
N PHE A 36 15.77 -4.72 4.09
CA PHE A 36 15.74 -5.96 3.32
C PHE A 36 15.82 -7.17 4.24
N ASP A 37 16.72 -7.16 5.23
CA ASP A 37 16.82 -8.22 6.26
C ASP A 37 15.50 -8.36 7.03
N HIS A 38 14.88 -7.26 7.45
CA HIS A 38 13.59 -7.29 8.14
C HIS A 38 12.47 -7.88 7.28
N GLN A 39 12.35 -7.47 6.00
CA GLN A 39 11.32 -7.98 5.10
C GLN A 39 11.50 -9.48 4.81
N VAL A 40 12.74 -9.95 4.62
CA VAL A 40 13.04 -11.38 4.46
C VAL A 40 12.67 -12.16 5.71
N GLN A 41 12.97 -11.62 6.90
CA GLN A 41 12.58 -12.26 8.15
C GLN A 41 11.06 -12.36 8.30
N GLN A 42 10.31 -11.30 8.02
CA GLN A 42 8.86 -11.32 8.06
C GLN A 42 8.29 -12.38 7.10
N ALA A 43 8.84 -12.49 5.89
CA ALA A 43 8.43 -13.51 4.93
C ALA A 43 8.74 -14.94 5.41
N LEU A 44 9.87 -15.16 6.10
CA LEU A 44 10.20 -16.45 6.71
C LEU A 44 9.24 -16.81 7.85
N LEU A 45 8.99 -15.89 8.77
CA LEU A 45 8.07 -16.10 9.90
C LEU A 45 6.64 -16.38 9.44
N ALA A 46 6.20 -15.73 8.35
CA ALA A 46 4.90 -16.00 7.75
C ALA A 46 4.84 -17.38 7.07
N SER A 47 5.96 -17.85 6.50
CA SER A 47 6.02 -19.13 5.77
C SER A 47 6.24 -20.33 6.69
N VAL A 48 6.86 -20.13 7.86
CA VAL A 48 7.17 -21.18 8.83
C VAL A 48 6.74 -20.71 10.21
N PRO A 49 5.47 -20.93 10.60
CA PRO A 49 4.88 -20.36 11.82
C PRO A 49 5.54 -20.79 13.14
N SER A 50 6.28 -21.90 13.13
CA SER A 50 7.05 -22.42 14.26
C SER A 50 8.39 -21.69 14.49
N LEU A 51 8.81 -20.83 13.56
CA LEU A 51 10.02 -20.02 13.75
C LEU A 51 9.79 -18.90 14.76
N VAL A 52 10.82 -18.62 15.54
CA VAL A 52 10.84 -17.49 16.48
C VAL A 52 11.59 -16.33 15.85
N ALA A 53 11.10 -15.10 16.09
CA ALA A 53 11.77 -13.89 15.61
C ALA A 53 13.15 -13.73 16.27
N HIS A 54 14.12 -13.25 15.49
CA HIS A 54 15.49 -12.97 15.94
C HIS A 54 15.92 -11.57 15.51
N PRO A 55 17.06 -11.02 16.01
CA PRO A 55 17.51 -9.69 15.61
C PRO A 55 17.92 -9.55 14.13
N SER A 56 18.14 -10.66 13.41
CA SER A 56 18.42 -10.68 11.97
C SER A 56 18.10 -12.03 11.34
N VAL A 57 18.04 -12.08 10.00
CA VAL A 57 17.91 -13.35 9.26
C VAL A 57 19.09 -14.27 9.52
N GLU A 58 20.31 -13.73 9.59
CA GLU A 58 21.50 -14.55 9.89
C GLU A 58 21.42 -15.19 11.28
N ALA A 59 20.94 -14.46 12.29
CA ALA A 59 20.76 -14.99 13.63
C ALA A 59 19.68 -16.07 13.68
N LEU A 60 18.57 -15.86 12.95
CA LEU A 60 17.50 -16.84 12.79
C LEU A 60 18.02 -18.13 12.16
N LEU A 61 18.69 -18.05 11.01
CA LEU A 61 19.22 -19.23 10.31
C LEU A 61 20.29 -19.96 11.13
N LYS A 62 21.07 -19.24 11.94
CA LYS A 62 22.01 -19.85 12.91
C LYS A 62 21.29 -20.63 14.00
N ALA A 63 20.19 -20.10 14.53
CA ALA A 63 19.42 -20.77 15.56
C ALA A 63 18.69 -22.00 15.00
N ASP A 64 18.05 -21.85 13.83
CA ASP A 64 17.36 -22.93 13.13
C ASP A 64 18.32 -24.10 12.80
N ALA A 65 19.52 -23.81 12.28
CA ALA A 65 20.51 -24.84 11.99
C ALA A 65 21.03 -25.59 13.24
N ARG A 66 20.93 -25.00 14.44
CA ARG A 66 21.37 -25.63 15.70
C ARG A 66 20.30 -26.50 16.36
N SER A 67 19.04 -26.41 15.92
CA SER A 67 17.92 -27.13 16.55
C SER A 67 17.97 -28.65 16.32
N GLY A 68 18.84 -29.13 15.43
CA GLY A 68 18.90 -30.53 15.00
C GLY A 68 17.82 -30.90 13.97
N LEU A 69 16.81 -30.05 13.78
CA LEU A 69 15.73 -30.17 12.80
C LEU A 69 15.55 -28.81 12.11
N ALA A 70 16.49 -28.45 11.24
CA ALA A 70 16.43 -27.18 10.50
C ALA A 70 15.12 -27.12 9.69
N GLN A 71 14.30 -26.11 9.96
CA GLN A 71 13.00 -25.93 9.33
C GLN A 71 13.09 -25.07 8.07
N VAL A 72 14.14 -24.24 7.94
CA VAL A 72 14.35 -23.37 6.79
C VAL A 72 15.24 -24.06 5.76
N SER A 73 14.61 -24.58 4.71
CA SER A 73 15.33 -25.09 3.54
C SER A 73 15.87 -23.94 2.66
N VAL A 74 16.74 -24.27 1.70
CA VAL A 74 17.26 -23.31 0.71
C VAL A 74 16.11 -22.70 -0.10
N GLU A 75 15.13 -23.54 -0.48
CA GLU A 75 13.94 -23.15 -1.22
C GLU A 75 13.07 -22.18 -0.41
N THR A 76 12.80 -22.51 0.86
CA THR A 76 12.02 -21.66 1.75
C THR A 76 12.67 -20.28 1.90
N LEU A 77 14.00 -20.23 2.05
CA LEU A 77 14.72 -18.95 2.08
C LEU A 77 14.64 -18.21 0.74
N LEU A 78 14.84 -18.88 -0.41
CA LEU A 78 14.71 -18.24 -1.72
C LEU A 78 13.32 -17.63 -1.91
N VAL A 79 12.27 -18.39 -1.60
CA VAL A 79 10.89 -17.91 -1.68
C VAL A 79 10.66 -16.70 -0.77
N ALA A 80 11.19 -16.73 0.45
CA ALA A 80 11.10 -15.60 1.37
C ALA A 80 11.83 -14.35 0.82
N VAL A 81 13.01 -14.53 0.23
CA VAL A 81 13.75 -13.42 -0.40
C VAL A 81 12.98 -12.87 -1.60
N LEU A 82 12.51 -13.71 -2.53
CA LEU A 82 11.70 -13.26 -3.66
C LEU A 82 10.43 -12.52 -3.20
N THR A 83 9.77 -13.06 -2.17
CA THR A 83 8.55 -12.46 -1.61
C THR A 83 8.83 -11.09 -0.99
N SER A 84 9.94 -10.94 -0.28
CA SER A 84 10.36 -9.65 0.31
C SER A 84 10.58 -8.55 -0.74
N GLN A 85 10.82 -8.92 -2.00
CA GLN A 85 11.09 -7.98 -3.10
C GLN A 85 9.85 -7.65 -3.95
N ARG A 86 8.68 -8.19 -3.63
CA ARG A 86 7.44 -7.94 -4.40
C ARG A 86 7.08 -6.46 -4.44
N ASP A 87 7.18 -5.76 -3.32
CA ASP A 87 6.91 -4.32 -3.25
C ASP A 87 7.80 -3.53 -4.22
N PHE A 88 9.08 -3.88 -4.31
CA PHE A 88 9.98 -3.30 -5.31
C PHE A 88 9.53 -3.63 -6.74
N GLY A 89 9.09 -4.86 -7.01
CA GLY A 89 8.50 -5.22 -8.31
C GLY A 89 7.29 -4.37 -8.69
N VAL A 90 6.37 -4.15 -7.76
CA VAL A 90 5.18 -3.31 -7.94
C VAL A 90 5.58 -1.86 -8.20
N MET A 91 6.51 -1.33 -7.39
CA MET A 91 7.07 0.01 -7.52
C MET A 91 7.63 0.26 -8.94
N MET A 92 8.43 -0.68 -9.45
CA MET A 92 9.03 -0.60 -10.78
C MET A 92 7.99 -0.63 -11.90
N LYS A 93 6.89 -1.38 -11.72
CA LYS A 93 5.79 -1.43 -12.68
C LYS A 93 4.99 -0.13 -12.73
N ASP A 94 4.73 0.50 -11.59
CA ASP A 94 4.03 1.79 -11.56
C ASP A 94 4.88 2.90 -12.20
N ILE A 95 6.21 2.86 -12.00
CA ILE A 95 7.14 3.75 -12.71
C ILE A 95 7.06 3.49 -14.23
N LEU A 96 7.12 2.23 -14.66
CA LEU A 96 6.99 1.86 -16.08
C LEU A 96 5.68 2.34 -16.70
N GLN A 97 4.55 2.21 -15.99
CA GLN A 97 3.25 2.69 -16.45
C GLN A 97 3.26 4.21 -16.67
N THR A 98 3.84 4.97 -15.76
CA THR A 98 3.97 6.43 -15.89
C THR A 98 4.82 6.82 -17.09
N LEU A 99 5.93 6.11 -17.31
CA LEU A 99 6.80 6.32 -18.46
C LEU A 99 6.12 5.95 -19.78
N ALA A 100 5.32 4.88 -19.80
CA ALA A 100 4.52 4.48 -20.96
C ALA A 100 3.44 5.53 -21.29
N LEU A 101 2.82 6.13 -20.27
CA LEU A 101 1.90 7.27 -20.47
C LEU A 101 2.63 8.46 -21.11
N ALA A 102 3.86 8.76 -20.66
CA ALA A 102 4.66 9.84 -21.24
C ALA A 102 5.07 9.56 -22.70
N GLU A 103 5.48 8.33 -23.02
CA GLU A 103 5.82 7.94 -24.40
C GLU A 103 4.60 8.02 -25.32
N ALA A 104 3.42 7.57 -24.88
CA ALA A 104 2.20 7.58 -25.69
C ALA A 104 1.76 9.01 -26.10
N GLN A 105 2.19 10.04 -25.38
CA GLN A 105 1.92 11.45 -25.71
C GLN A 105 3.02 12.11 -26.55
N GLY A 106 4.20 11.48 -26.64
CA GLY A 106 5.36 12.00 -27.35
C GLY A 106 5.45 11.53 -28.79
N GLN A 107 6.18 12.27 -29.64
CA GLN A 107 6.50 11.83 -31.01
C GLN A 107 7.84 11.09 -31.12
N GLN A 108 8.65 11.11 -30.06
CA GLN A 108 9.98 10.49 -30.04
C GLN A 108 10.04 9.35 -29.02
N PRO A 109 10.84 8.30 -29.30
CA PRO A 109 11.04 7.22 -28.34
C PRO A 109 11.62 7.76 -27.03
N LEU A 110 10.97 7.41 -25.92
CA LEU A 110 11.32 7.97 -24.62
C LEU A 110 12.60 7.32 -24.07
N SER A 111 13.53 8.16 -23.63
CA SER A 111 14.66 7.73 -22.81
C SER A 111 14.44 8.10 -21.35
N VAL A 112 14.90 7.25 -20.44
CA VAL A 112 14.71 7.44 -19.00
C VAL A 112 16.06 7.72 -18.36
N SER A 113 16.13 8.75 -17.52
CA SER A 113 17.33 9.02 -16.72
C SER A 113 16.99 9.34 -15.27
N PHE A 114 17.41 8.44 -14.37
CA PHE A 114 17.40 8.67 -12.93
C PHE A 114 18.78 9.18 -12.49
N ARG A 115 18.86 10.45 -12.10
CA ARG A 115 20.07 11.07 -11.57
C ARG A 115 19.87 11.28 -10.09
N PHE A 116 20.78 10.81 -9.26
CA PHE A 116 20.71 10.94 -7.81
C PHE A 116 21.89 11.74 -7.25
N LYS A 117 21.67 12.53 -6.21
CA LYS A 117 22.72 13.35 -5.58
C LYS A 117 23.85 12.48 -5.05
N ASN A 118 25.08 12.90 -5.34
CA ASN A 118 26.32 12.20 -4.96
C ASN A 118 26.45 10.79 -5.56
N VAL A 119 25.78 10.51 -6.68
CA VAL A 119 25.93 9.25 -7.43
C VAL A 119 26.57 9.57 -8.78
N SER A 120 27.78 9.06 -9.01
CA SER A 120 28.54 9.31 -10.24
C SER A 120 27.93 8.67 -11.49
N ASN A 121 27.09 7.64 -11.32
CA ASN A 121 26.55 6.84 -12.42
C ASN A 121 25.01 6.95 -12.45
N PRO A 122 24.44 7.84 -13.27
CA PRO A 122 22.99 7.90 -13.45
C PRO A 122 22.50 6.63 -14.14
N ILE A 123 21.30 6.19 -13.78
CA ILE A 123 20.66 5.07 -14.47
C ILE A 123 20.05 5.64 -15.75
N LYS A 124 20.51 5.14 -16.90
CA LYS A 124 20.02 5.53 -18.22
C LYS A 124 19.63 4.29 -19.00
N SER A 125 18.42 4.29 -19.55
CA SER A 125 17.96 3.22 -20.45
C SER A 125 16.90 3.78 -21.40
N THR A 126 16.72 3.13 -22.54
CA THR A 126 15.49 3.32 -23.33
C THR A 126 14.29 2.79 -22.54
N LEU A 127 13.08 3.25 -22.86
CA LEU A 127 11.88 2.71 -22.23
C LEU A 127 11.72 1.21 -22.48
N GLU A 128 12.09 0.72 -23.68
CA GLU A 128 12.05 -0.71 -24.01
C GLU A 128 13.01 -1.55 -23.13
N ALA A 129 14.26 -1.08 -22.93
CA ALA A 129 15.19 -1.78 -22.05
C ALA A 129 14.73 -1.74 -20.57
N PHE A 130 14.05 -0.66 -20.17
CA PHE A 130 13.43 -0.58 -18.85
C PHE A 130 12.28 -1.57 -18.71
N ARG A 131 11.40 -1.65 -19.72
CA ARG A 131 10.28 -2.61 -19.80
C ARG A 131 10.77 -4.06 -19.66
N GLN A 132 11.77 -4.45 -20.44
CA GLN A 132 12.39 -5.78 -20.34
C GLN A 132 12.99 -6.07 -18.96
N SER A 133 13.57 -5.05 -18.32
CA SER A 133 14.09 -5.17 -16.95
C SER A 133 12.99 -5.41 -15.93
N VAL A 134 11.85 -4.71 -16.05
CA VAL A 134 10.66 -4.88 -15.19
C VAL A 134 10.01 -6.25 -15.42
N GLU A 135 9.87 -6.70 -16.67
CA GLU A 135 9.33 -8.02 -16.99
C GLU A 135 10.21 -9.15 -16.45
N ARG A 136 11.55 -9.02 -16.62
CA ARG A 136 12.50 -9.95 -16.02
C ARG A 136 12.37 -9.97 -14.50
N LEU A 137 12.26 -8.80 -13.87
CA LEU A 137 12.07 -8.66 -12.43
C LEU A 137 10.80 -9.40 -11.99
N GLU A 138 9.64 -9.09 -12.57
CA GLU A 138 8.36 -9.73 -12.23
C GLU A 138 8.44 -11.25 -12.35
N ARG A 139 8.99 -11.77 -13.46
CA ARG A 139 9.17 -13.20 -13.69
C ARG A 139 10.01 -13.88 -12.60
N VAL A 140 11.11 -13.25 -12.18
CA VAL A 140 11.98 -13.79 -11.12
C VAL A 140 11.26 -13.77 -9.77
N LEU A 141 10.56 -12.69 -9.43
CA LEU A 141 9.89 -12.53 -8.13
C LEU A 141 8.73 -13.52 -7.92
N VAL A 142 8.07 -13.94 -9.00
CA VAL A 142 7.02 -14.97 -8.95
C VAL A 142 7.55 -16.39 -9.11
N SER A 143 8.84 -16.57 -9.41
CA SER A 143 9.46 -17.89 -9.58
C SER A 143 9.26 -18.76 -8.34
N ARG A 144 8.66 -19.94 -8.51
CA ARG A 144 8.51 -20.96 -7.46
C ARG A 144 8.90 -22.32 -8.03
N TYR A 145 9.34 -23.23 -7.17
CA TYR A 145 9.50 -24.62 -7.58
C TYR A 145 8.11 -25.20 -7.83
N GLU A 146 7.84 -25.58 -9.07
CA GLU A 146 6.58 -26.19 -9.47
C GLU A 146 6.77 -27.70 -9.55
N LEU A 147 5.89 -28.44 -8.87
CA LEU A 147 5.82 -29.89 -9.00
C LEU A 147 5.29 -30.27 -10.38
N ALA A 148 5.66 -31.47 -10.85
CA ALA A 148 5.16 -32.03 -12.09
C ALA A 148 3.63 -31.93 -12.18
N SER A 149 3.13 -31.46 -13.32
CA SER A 149 1.69 -31.39 -13.60
C SER A 149 1.09 -32.79 -13.72
N ALA A 150 -0.24 -32.89 -13.60
CA ALA A 150 -0.95 -34.16 -13.80
C ALA A 150 -0.63 -34.80 -15.16
N VAL A 151 -0.60 -33.99 -16.23
CA VAL A 151 -0.28 -34.44 -17.59
C VAL A 151 1.10 -35.09 -17.64
N GLN A 152 2.12 -34.41 -17.11
CA GLN A 152 3.49 -34.93 -17.08
C GLN A 152 3.60 -36.21 -16.24
N LEU A 153 2.88 -36.29 -15.11
CA LEU A 153 2.83 -37.51 -14.29
C LEU A 153 2.24 -38.69 -15.07
N TRP A 154 1.15 -38.48 -15.80
CA TRP A 154 0.54 -39.51 -16.66
C TRP A 154 1.46 -39.92 -17.81
N GLU A 155 2.11 -38.97 -18.48
CA GLU A 155 3.08 -39.23 -19.55
C GLU A 155 4.27 -40.06 -19.04
N LEU A 156 4.83 -39.71 -17.88
CA LEU A 156 5.88 -40.50 -17.23
C LEU A 156 5.40 -41.91 -16.91
N ARG A 157 4.22 -42.05 -16.31
CA ARG A 157 3.64 -43.36 -15.99
C ARG A 157 3.47 -44.21 -17.24
N ASN A 158 2.95 -43.64 -18.33
CA ASN A 158 2.73 -44.35 -19.58
C ASN A 158 4.05 -44.74 -20.26
N SER A 159 5.06 -43.88 -20.21
CA SER A 159 6.40 -44.16 -20.72
C SER A 159 7.03 -45.36 -20.00
N LEU A 160 6.97 -45.37 -18.66
CA LEU A 160 7.49 -46.48 -17.85
C LEU A 160 6.68 -47.78 -18.04
N LYS A 161 5.34 -47.67 -18.12
CA LYS A 161 4.44 -48.81 -18.34
C LYS A 161 4.80 -49.61 -19.59
N SER A 162 5.33 -48.96 -20.63
CA SER A 162 5.71 -49.65 -21.89
C SER A 162 6.77 -50.74 -21.70
N PHE A 163 7.58 -50.68 -20.64
CA PHE A 163 8.65 -51.64 -20.34
C PHE A 163 8.22 -52.81 -19.44
N VAL A 164 7.04 -52.74 -18.82
CA VAL A 164 6.58 -53.72 -17.82
C VAL A 164 5.24 -54.31 -18.25
N PRO A 165 5.18 -55.56 -18.71
CA PRO A 165 3.93 -56.19 -19.09
C PRO A 165 3.04 -56.42 -17.85
N GLY A 166 1.82 -55.86 -17.88
CA GLY A 166 0.79 -56.09 -16.87
C GLY A 166 0.25 -54.82 -16.20
N VAL A 167 -0.87 -54.97 -15.50
CA VAL A 167 -1.45 -53.92 -14.66
C VAL A 167 -0.99 -54.17 -13.22
N GLY A 168 0.09 -53.51 -12.83
CA GLY A 168 0.51 -53.46 -11.43
C GLY A 168 0.19 -52.09 -10.85
N SER A 169 -0.59 -52.08 -9.78
CA SER A 169 -0.78 -50.90 -8.94
C SER A 169 -0.92 -51.37 -7.51
N THR A 170 0.06 -51.05 -6.69
CA THR A 170 -0.08 -51.19 -5.23
C THR A 170 -0.93 -50.01 -4.76
N LYS A 171 -2.19 -50.25 -4.42
CA LYS A 171 -3.02 -49.21 -3.81
C LYS A 171 -2.38 -48.80 -2.49
N CYS A 172 -2.07 -47.52 -2.34
CA CYS A 172 -1.56 -46.97 -1.10
C CYS A 172 -2.51 -45.89 -0.59
N GLU A 173 -2.99 -46.01 0.64
CA GLU A 173 -3.93 -45.04 1.21
C GLU A 173 -3.24 -43.71 1.56
N GLY A 174 -1.97 -43.77 1.98
CA GLY A 174 -1.16 -42.62 2.37
C GLY A 174 -0.11 -42.20 1.33
N PHE A 175 0.88 -41.46 1.83
CA PHE A 175 1.97 -40.86 1.04
C PHE A 175 3.36 -41.31 1.51
N PRO A 176 3.68 -42.62 1.48
CA PRO A 176 4.97 -43.11 1.97
C PRO A 176 6.13 -42.62 1.11
N GLN A 177 7.28 -42.39 1.73
CA GLN A 177 8.50 -42.10 0.98
C GLN A 177 8.91 -43.29 0.10
N VAL A 178 9.38 -43.00 -1.10
CA VAL A 178 9.97 -43.97 -2.02
C VAL A 178 11.26 -44.49 -1.41
N LEU A 179 11.28 -45.77 -1.06
CA LEU A 179 12.48 -46.42 -0.52
C LEU A 179 13.61 -46.45 -1.57
N PRO A 180 14.87 -46.27 -1.15
CA PRO A 180 16.03 -46.34 -2.05
C PRO A 180 16.02 -47.60 -2.92
N MET A 181 16.29 -47.40 -4.21
CA MET A 181 16.38 -48.49 -5.19
C MET A 181 17.80 -49.07 -5.20
N PRO A 182 17.98 -50.39 -5.40
CA PRO A 182 19.30 -50.97 -5.54
C PRO A 182 20.02 -50.43 -6.78
N ALA A 183 21.32 -50.12 -6.66
CA ALA A 183 22.14 -49.70 -7.81
C ALA A 183 22.19 -50.79 -8.89
N THR A 184 22.23 -50.40 -10.16
CA THR A 184 22.27 -51.31 -11.31
C THR A 184 23.63 -51.42 -11.98
N GLN A 185 24.62 -50.63 -11.53
CA GLN A 185 25.94 -50.45 -12.16
C GLN A 185 25.90 -49.69 -13.49
N HIS A 186 24.74 -49.16 -13.88
CA HIS A 186 24.58 -48.30 -15.07
C HIS A 186 24.34 -46.86 -14.62
N ALA A 187 25.41 -46.06 -14.54
CA ALA A 187 25.40 -44.74 -13.91
C ALA A 187 24.31 -43.78 -14.46
N GLU A 188 24.11 -43.74 -15.78
CA GLU A 188 23.09 -42.89 -16.40
C GLU A 188 21.66 -43.33 -16.03
N PHE A 189 21.41 -44.64 -16.06
CA PHE A 189 20.12 -45.19 -15.66
C PHE A 189 19.87 -45.00 -14.15
N ASP A 190 20.87 -45.26 -13.31
CA ASP A 190 20.80 -45.04 -11.86
C ASP A 190 20.51 -43.55 -11.54
N HIS A 191 21.01 -42.62 -12.35
CA HIS A 191 20.69 -41.19 -12.24
C HIS A 191 19.22 -40.89 -12.58
N VAL A 192 18.67 -41.48 -13.65
CA VAL A 192 17.24 -41.37 -14.01
C VAL A 192 16.35 -41.92 -12.88
N VAL A 193 16.71 -43.09 -12.33
CA VAL A 193 15.98 -43.72 -11.21
C VAL A 193 15.96 -42.80 -9.98
N LEU A 194 17.11 -42.21 -9.64
CA LEU A 194 17.21 -41.27 -8.52
C LEU A 194 16.32 -40.05 -8.72
N ARG A 195 16.36 -39.43 -9.91
CA ARG A 195 15.53 -38.25 -10.24
C ARG A 195 14.04 -38.55 -10.16
N LEU A 196 13.60 -39.72 -10.65
CA LEU A 196 12.19 -40.14 -10.54
C LEU A 196 11.77 -40.37 -9.08
N ALA A 197 12.62 -41.03 -8.29
CA ALA A 197 12.35 -41.24 -6.87
C ALA A 197 12.23 -39.92 -6.10
N GLN A 198 13.09 -38.94 -6.40
CA GLN A 198 13.03 -37.58 -5.83
C GLN A 198 11.74 -36.87 -6.22
N LEU A 199 11.34 -36.92 -7.50
CA LEU A 199 10.09 -36.32 -7.97
C LEU A 199 8.87 -36.89 -7.24
N LEU A 200 8.82 -38.21 -7.06
CA LEU A 200 7.73 -38.86 -6.34
C LEU A 200 7.70 -38.49 -4.86
N ASN A 201 8.87 -38.42 -4.22
CA ASN A 201 9.00 -37.98 -2.84
C ASN A 201 8.52 -36.53 -2.65
N ASP A 202 8.89 -35.64 -3.57
CA ASP A 202 8.44 -34.25 -3.56
C ASP A 202 6.92 -34.13 -3.68
N LEU A 203 6.33 -34.86 -4.64
CA LEU A 203 4.88 -34.92 -4.82
C LEU A 203 4.17 -35.44 -3.58
N ARG A 204 4.64 -36.57 -3.04
CA ARG A 204 4.05 -37.22 -1.86
C ARG A 204 4.19 -36.38 -0.60
N SER A 205 5.32 -35.72 -0.41
CA SER A 205 5.53 -34.79 0.71
C SER A 205 4.57 -33.60 0.63
N TRP A 206 4.38 -33.03 -0.56
CA TRP A 206 3.42 -31.95 -0.78
C TRP A 206 1.99 -32.42 -0.48
N CYS A 207 1.56 -33.57 -1.00
CA CYS A 207 0.26 -34.16 -0.69
C CYS A 207 0.09 -34.44 0.82
N GLY A 208 1.10 -35.03 1.45
CA GLY A 208 1.12 -35.36 2.87
C GLY A 208 1.05 -34.15 3.81
N SER A 209 1.52 -32.98 3.35
CA SER A 209 1.40 -31.72 4.10
C SER A 209 -0.03 -31.19 4.17
N MET A 210 -0.89 -31.60 3.24
CA MET A 210 -2.29 -31.14 3.17
C MET A 210 -3.27 -32.16 3.77
N ALA A 211 -2.98 -33.45 3.68
CA ALA A 211 -3.80 -34.51 4.26
C ALA A 211 -2.97 -35.76 4.56
N SER A 212 -3.41 -36.56 5.53
CA SER A 212 -2.76 -37.84 5.88
C SER A 212 -3.09 -38.98 4.92
N SER A 213 -4.20 -38.89 4.18
CA SER A 213 -4.66 -39.91 3.22
C SER A 213 -5.11 -39.28 1.90
N ARG A 214 -5.15 -40.09 0.84
CA ARG A 214 -5.58 -39.66 -0.50
C ARG A 214 -7.05 -39.29 -0.57
N ASP A 215 -7.92 -40.03 0.10
CA ASP A 215 -9.35 -39.68 0.17
C ASP A 215 -9.56 -38.39 0.97
N GLY A 216 -8.80 -38.20 2.05
CA GLY A 216 -8.78 -36.94 2.80
C GLY A 216 -8.30 -35.77 1.95
N LEU A 217 -7.30 -35.99 1.09
CA LEU A 217 -6.79 -34.99 0.16
C LEU A 217 -7.81 -34.62 -0.92
N MET A 218 -8.57 -35.58 -1.43
CA MET A 218 -9.60 -35.31 -2.44
C MET A 218 -10.84 -34.66 -1.82
N ALA A 219 -11.16 -35.02 -0.57
CA ALA A 219 -12.28 -34.47 0.18
C ALA A 219 -12.00 -33.05 0.71
N SER A 220 -10.73 -32.68 0.90
CA SER A 220 -10.36 -31.33 1.32
C SER A 220 -10.68 -30.34 0.19
N ARG A 221 -11.87 -29.75 0.26
CA ARG A 221 -12.31 -28.64 -0.60
C ARG A 221 -11.52 -27.37 -0.26
N LEU A 222 -10.20 -27.40 -0.50
CA LEU A 222 -9.31 -26.28 -0.25
C LEU A 222 -9.65 -25.16 -1.23
N PRO A 223 -10.30 -24.07 -0.78
CA PRO A 223 -10.83 -23.03 -1.67
C PRO A 223 -9.74 -22.26 -2.41
N SER A 224 -8.49 -22.36 -1.95
CA SER A 224 -7.34 -21.61 -2.41
C SER A 224 -6.48 -22.33 -3.47
N LEU A 225 -6.79 -23.58 -3.83
CA LEU A 225 -5.97 -24.33 -4.80
C LEU A 225 -6.17 -23.84 -6.23
N SER A 226 -5.10 -23.86 -7.01
CA SER A 226 -5.17 -23.63 -8.46
C SER A 226 -5.81 -24.82 -9.18
N GLU A 227 -6.22 -24.63 -10.43
CA GLU A 227 -6.71 -25.73 -11.29
C GLU A 227 -5.63 -26.80 -11.53
N VAL A 228 -4.37 -26.37 -11.69
CA VAL A 228 -3.22 -27.26 -11.86
C VAL A 228 -3.02 -28.13 -10.61
N ASP A 229 -3.14 -27.54 -9.42
CA ASP A 229 -3.02 -28.28 -8.16
C ASP A 229 -4.15 -29.28 -7.98
N ARG A 230 -5.40 -28.91 -8.34
CA ARG A 230 -6.54 -29.83 -8.33
C ARG A 230 -6.33 -31.02 -9.27
N ALA A 231 -5.86 -30.76 -10.48
CA ALA A 231 -5.54 -31.82 -11.44
C ALA A 231 -4.43 -32.75 -10.89
N ARG A 232 -3.40 -32.18 -10.23
CA ARG A 232 -2.33 -32.96 -9.59
C ARG A 232 -2.86 -33.82 -8.44
N ILE A 233 -3.74 -33.27 -7.61
CA ILE A 233 -4.42 -34.03 -6.54
C ILE A 233 -5.24 -35.17 -7.12
N SER A 234 -5.98 -34.94 -8.20
CA SER A 234 -6.74 -36.00 -8.88
C SER A 234 -5.83 -37.10 -9.40
N ALA A 235 -4.72 -36.77 -10.07
CA ALA A 235 -3.74 -37.75 -10.54
C ALA A 235 -3.14 -38.57 -9.37
N THR A 236 -2.84 -37.91 -8.26
CA THR A 236 -2.41 -38.60 -7.03
C THR A 236 -3.52 -39.47 -6.47
N HIS A 237 -4.78 -39.02 -6.42
CA HIS A 237 -5.91 -39.85 -5.98
C HIS A 237 -6.05 -41.12 -6.84
N ASP A 238 -5.85 -40.98 -8.16
CA ASP A 238 -5.79 -42.07 -9.15
C ASP A 238 -4.53 -42.95 -9.06
N GLN A 239 -3.70 -42.78 -8.02
CA GLN A 239 -2.51 -43.58 -7.74
C GLN A 239 -1.44 -43.49 -8.84
N VAL A 240 -1.36 -42.38 -9.59
CA VAL A 240 -0.37 -42.21 -10.65
C VAL A 240 1.05 -42.32 -10.12
N ASP A 241 1.34 -41.68 -8.99
CA ASP A 241 2.63 -41.71 -8.30
C ASP A 241 2.99 -43.12 -7.78
N ALA A 242 2.02 -43.87 -7.26
CA ALA A 242 2.21 -45.27 -6.85
C ALA A 242 2.46 -46.19 -8.06
N GLY A 243 1.77 -45.94 -9.17
CA GLY A 243 2.01 -46.63 -10.43
C GLY A 243 3.40 -46.37 -11.00
N ILE A 244 3.87 -45.12 -10.99
CA ILE A 244 5.25 -44.76 -11.40
C ILE A 244 6.25 -45.51 -10.52
N GLU A 245 6.09 -45.51 -9.19
CA GLU A 245 6.98 -46.25 -8.29
C GLU A 245 7.00 -47.75 -8.60
N PHE A 246 5.83 -48.36 -8.78
CA PHE A 246 5.71 -49.78 -9.12
C PHE A 246 6.50 -50.11 -10.39
N TYR A 247 6.24 -49.38 -11.48
CA TYR A 247 6.94 -49.61 -12.75
C TYR A 247 8.43 -49.38 -12.61
N LEU A 248 8.85 -48.34 -11.89
CA LEU A 248 10.26 -48.06 -11.63
C LEU A 248 10.96 -49.22 -10.92
N ARG A 249 10.33 -49.81 -9.88
CA ARG A 249 10.88 -50.99 -9.17
C ARG A 249 11.04 -52.19 -10.10
N SER A 250 10.02 -52.49 -10.91
CA SER A 250 10.06 -53.60 -11.87
C SER A 250 11.14 -53.40 -12.93
N ILE A 251 11.32 -52.16 -13.41
CA ILE A 251 12.34 -51.82 -14.40
C ILE A 251 13.75 -51.98 -13.81
N VAL A 252 14.00 -51.46 -12.61
CA VAL A 252 15.30 -51.60 -11.90
C VAL A 252 15.67 -53.07 -11.74
N GLU A 253 14.72 -53.91 -11.33
CA GLU A 253 14.97 -55.35 -11.20
C GLU A 253 15.18 -56.02 -12.58
N GLY A 254 14.43 -55.59 -13.60
CA GLY A 254 14.62 -56.05 -14.98
C GLY A 254 16.03 -55.75 -15.52
N VAL A 255 16.56 -54.56 -15.26
CA VAL A 255 17.94 -54.17 -15.63
C VAL A 255 18.96 -55.00 -14.86
N ARG A 256 18.80 -55.16 -13.54
CA ARG A 256 19.71 -55.98 -12.70
C ARG A 256 19.78 -57.44 -13.13
N GLN A 257 18.67 -57.98 -13.63
CA GLN A 257 18.60 -59.35 -14.15
C GLN A 257 18.99 -59.46 -15.65
N GLY A 258 19.38 -58.35 -16.29
CA GLY A 258 19.74 -58.33 -17.71
C GLY A 258 18.56 -58.55 -18.67
N ARG A 259 17.32 -58.39 -18.21
CA ARG A 259 16.09 -58.55 -19.02
C ARG A 259 15.70 -57.28 -19.78
N LEU A 260 16.14 -56.12 -19.30
CA LEU A 260 15.86 -54.83 -19.92
C LEU A 260 17.18 -54.10 -20.21
N ALA A 261 17.25 -53.47 -21.37
CA ALA A 261 18.39 -52.65 -21.76
C ALA A 261 18.26 -51.25 -21.13
N PRO A 262 19.21 -50.81 -20.27
CA PRO A 262 19.13 -49.53 -19.59
C PRO A 262 19.10 -48.34 -20.56
N GLN A 263 19.82 -48.43 -21.69
CA GLN A 263 19.85 -47.35 -22.69
C GLN A 263 18.47 -47.05 -23.32
N ASP A 264 17.63 -48.07 -23.52
CA ASP A 264 16.31 -47.88 -24.14
C ASP A 264 15.36 -47.14 -23.18
N ILE A 265 15.49 -47.45 -21.89
CA ILE A 265 14.73 -46.78 -20.83
C ILE A 265 15.18 -45.34 -20.68
N VAL A 266 16.50 -45.10 -20.64
CA VAL A 266 17.07 -43.74 -20.59
C VAL A 266 16.60 -42.92 -21.80
N ALA A 267 16.65 -43.47 -23.01
CA ALA A 267 16.21 -42.78 -24.22
C ALA A 267 14.71 -42.45 -24.21
N SER A 268 13.88 -43.33 -23.65
CA SER A 268 12.42 -43.16 -23.59
C SER A 268 11.97 -42.15 -22.51
N VAL A 269 12.59 -42.19 -21.32
CA VAL A 269 12.13 -41.42 -20.15
C VAL A 269 12.79 -40.04 -20.06
N THR A 270 14.03 -39.91 -20.49
CA THR A 270 14.81 -38.67 -20.36
C THR A 270 14.12 -37.45 -20.97
N PRO A 271 13.51 -37.50 -22.18
CA PRO A 271 12.84 -36.33 -22.76
C PRO A 271 11.75 -35.74 -21.86
N THR A 272 10.89 -36.60 -21.29
CA THR A 272 9.83 -36.17 -20.37
C THR A 272 10.41 -35.67 -19.05
N LEU A 273 11.48 -36.31 -18.56
CA LEU A 273 12.14 -35.94 -17.30
C LEU A 273 12.94 -34.65 -17.41
N ASP A 274 13.52 -34.34 -18.57
CA ASP A 274 14.26 -33.11 -18.83
C ASP A 274 13.35 -31.90 -19.09
N ALA A 275 12.11 -32.15 -19.53
CA ALA A 275 11.06 -31.14 -19.54
C ALA A 275 10.62 -30.72 -18.13
N LEU A 276 10.92 -31.54 -17.11
CA LEU A 276 10.63 -31.23 -15.71
C LEU A 276 11.78 -30.45 -15.08
N THR A 277 11.47 -29.27 -14.56
CA THR A 277 12.42 -28.52 -13.73
C THR A 277 12.58 -29.27 -12.40
N THR A 278 13.80 -29.71 -12.08
CA THR A 278 14.07 -30.29 -10.76
C THR A 278 14.17 -29.20 -9.69
N ARG A 279 13.98 -29.57 -8.42
CA ARG A 279 14.15 -28.64 -7.30
C ARG A 279 15.54 -27.99 -7.31
N GLU A 280 16.58 -28.78 -7.50
CA GLU A 280 17.97 -28.31 -7.58
C GLU A 280 18.19 -27.34 -8.75
N GLN A 281 17.66 -27.66 -9.93
CA GLN A 281 17.73 -26.78 -11.10
C GLN A 281 16.98 -25.45 -10.86
N TRP A 282 15.81 -25.50 -10.22
CA TRP A 282 15.07 -24.31 -9.85
C TRP A 282 15.84 -23.46 -8.84
N VAL A 283 16.39 -24.07 -7.80
CA VAL A 283 17.22 -23.38 -6.79
C VAL A 283 18.40 -22.70 -7.46
N ASP A 284 19.16 -23.41 -8.29
CA ASP A 284 20.36 -22.87 -8.93
C ASP A 284 20.05 -21.74 -9.93
N ARG A 285 18.99 -21.91 -10.74
CA ARG A 285 18.54 -20.87 -11.68
C ARG A 285 18.06 -19.64 -10.92
N THR A 286 17.17 -19.82 -9.95
CA THR A 286 16.56 -18.73 -9.17
C THR A 286 17.61 -18.00 -8.34
N ARG A 287 18.57 -18.72 -7.74
CA ARG A 287 19.73 -18.15 -7.04
C ARG A 287 20.51 -17.21 -7.96
N LYS A 288 20.89 -17.67 -9.16
CA LYS A 288 21.64 -16.86 -10.13
C LYS A 288 20.85 -15.64 -10.59
N GLU A 289 19.59 -15.83 -10.94
CA GLU A 289 18.72 -14.73 -11.37
C GLU A 289 18.48 -13.70 -10.27
N LEU A 290 18.35 -14.14 -9.02
CA LEU A 290 18.22 -13.27 -7.87
C LEU A 290 19.51 -12.50 -7.60
N LEU A 291 20.68 -13.16 -7.64
CA LEU A 291 21.97 -12.48 -7.52
C LEU A 291 22.17 -11.42 -8.59
N ASP A 292 21.80 -11.72 -9.85
CA ASP A 292 21.83 -10.76 -10.94
C ASP A 292 20.93 -9.55 -10.65
N LEU A 293 19.68 -9.81 -10.23
CA LEU A 293 18.68 -8.80 -9.89
C LEU A 293 19.18 -7.87 -8.79
N LEU A 294 19.67 -8.43 -7.67
CA LEU A 294 20.17 -7.65 -6.54
C LEU A 294 21.45 -6.87 -6.89
N ASN A 295 22.18 -7.29 -7.92
CA ASN A 295 23.33 -6.56 -8.46
C ASN A 295 22.96 -5.46 -9.45
N LEU A 296 21.70 -5.38 -9.92
CA LEU A 296 21.27 -4.35 -10.84
C LEU A 296 21.44 -2.96 -10.23
N PRO A 297 21.88 -1.96 -11.03
CA PRO A 297 21.94 -0.57 -10.58
C PRO A 297 20.60 -0.06 -10.04
N LEU A 298 19.48 -0.46 -10.66
CA LEU A 298 18.13 -0.11 -10.22
C LEU A 298 17.85 -0.62 -8.80
N TRP A 299 18.18 -1.88 -8.50
CA TRP A 299 17.94 -2.44 -7.17
C TRP A 299 18.82 -1.79 -6.10
N ARG A 300 20.10 -1.56 -6.41
CA ARG A 300 21.02 -0.84 -5.50
C ARG A 300 20.59 0.61 -5.24
N LYS A 301 19.72 1.15 -6.10
CA LYS A 301 19.12 2.47 -6.02
C LYS A 301 17.64 2.47 -5.64
N ARG A 302 17.13 1.33 -5.12
CA ARG A 302 15.73 1.20 -4.73
C ARG A 302 15.28 2.25 -3.72
N HIS A 303 16.17 2.68 -2.83
CA HIS A 303 15.83 3.70 -1.85
C HIS A 303 15.58 5.06 -2.49
N GLU A 304 16.40 5.41 -3.48
CA GLU A 304 16.24 6.64 -4.25
C GLU A 304 15.09 6.54 -5.28
N LEU A 305 14.79 5.34 -5.80
CA LEU A 305 13.63 5.11 -6.67
C LEU A 305 12.28 5.22 -5.93
N TYR A 306 12.28 5.17 -4.59
CA TYR A 306 11.05 5.36 -3.82
C TYR A 306 10.40 6.72 -4.10
N SER A 307 11.17 7.82 -4.15
CA SER A 307 10.60 9.13 -4.47
C SER A 307 10.08 9.19 -5.91
N VAL A 308 10.77 8.55 -6.86
CA VAL A 308 10.31 8.40 -8.25
C VAL A 308 8.96 7.69 -8.31
N TRP A 309 8.76 6.64 -7.52
CA TRP A 309 7.49 5.95 -7.43
C TRP A 309 6.38 6.80 -6.81
N VAL A 310 6.63 7.48 -5.69
CA VAL A 310 5.64 8.41 -5.11
C VAL A 310 5.27 9.49 -6.13
N GLY A 311 6.25 10.03 -6.88
CA GLY A 311 6.01 10.95 -8.00
C GLY A 311 5.22 10.32 -9.15
N SER A 312 5.39 9.02 -9.40
CA SER A 312 4.59 8.26 -10.37
C SER A 312 3.13 8.17 -9.93
N VAL A 313 2.86 7.91 -8.64
CA VAL A 313 1.50 7.93 -8.07
C VAL A 313 0.86 9.32 -8.22
N LEU A 314 1.63 10.39 -7.97
CA LEU A 314 1.20 11.78 -8.18
C LEU A 314 0.79 12.03 -9.64
N LEU A 315 1.66 11.69 -10.60
CA LEU A 315 1.43 11.91 -12.03
C LEU A 315 0.25 11.08 -12.56
N GLN A 316 0.14 9.82 -12.15
CA GLN A 316 -1.00 8.96 -12.51
C GLN A 316 -2.32 9.49 -11.93
N THR A 317 -2.29 10.03 -10.71
CA THR A 317 -3.47 10.65 -10.10
C THR A 317 -3.93 11.87 -10.91
N ALA A 318 -2.99 12.72 -11.34
CA ALA A 318 -3.30 13.81 -12.26
C ALA A 318 -3.85 13.29 -13.61
N ALA A 319 -3.21 12.29 -14.22
CA ALA A 319 -3.65 11.71 -15.50
C ALA A 319 -5.09 11.18 -15.44
N ARG A 320 -5.52 10.62 -14.30
CA ARG A 320 -6.90 10.14 -14.10
C ARG A 320 -7.94 11.24 -13.96
N ARG A 321 -7.53 12.44 -13.54
CA ARG A 321 -8.44 13.56 -13.26
C ARG A 321 -8.48 14.61 -14.35
N THR A 322 -7.48 14.62 -15.22
CA THR A 322 -7.38 15.59 -16.31
C THR A 322 -6.86 14.92 -17.57
N GLU A 323 -7.63 15.03 -18.63
CA GLU A 323 -7.23 14.62 -19.98
C GLU A 323 -6.10 15.50 -20.55
N SER A 324 -5.86 16.67 -19.97
CA SER A 324 -4.88 17.65 -20.42
C SER A 324 -3.45 17.46 -19.86
N LEU A 325 -3.19 16.35 -19.15
CA LEU A 325 -1.84 16.08 -18.63
C LEU A 325 -0.88 15.91 -19.81
N GLN A 326 0.17 16.73 -19.85
CA GLN A 326 1.23 16.70 -20.85
C GLN A 326 2.59 16.56 -20.18
N PHE A 327 3.38 15.55 -20.56
CA PHE A 327 4.75 15.37 -20.08
C PHE A 327 5.76 16.28 -20.83
N HIS A 328 6.81 16.71 -20.12
CA HIS A 328 7.87 17.58 -20.65
C HIS A 328 9.24 16.89 -20.59
N PRO A 329 9.53 15.94 -21.50
CA PRO A 329 10.89 15.43 -21.67
C PRO A 329 11.83 16.56 -22.14
N ASP A 330 13.13 16.42 -21.87
CA ASP A 330 14.13 17.37 -22.36
C ASP A 330 14.30 17.31 -23.90
N ALA A 331 15.13 18.20 -24.45
CA ALA A 331 15.38 18.26 -25.89
C ALA A 331 15.95 16.97 -26.50
N ASN A 332 16.42 16.02 -25.68
CA ASN A 332 16.92 14.72 -26.11
C ASN A 332 15.88 13.59 -25.90
N GLY A 333 14.62 13.93 -25.60
CA GLY A 333 13.57 12.96 -25.31
C GLY A 333 13.75 12.26 -23.96
N VAL A 334 14.46 12.88 -22.99
CA VAL A 334 14.68 12.30 -21.67
C VAL A 334 13.71 12.88 -20.66
N LEU A 335 12.82 12.05 -20.11
CA LEU A 335 12.07 12.41 -18.90
C LEU A 335 12.95 12.16 -17.68
N SER A 336 13.44 13.24 -17.07
CA SER A 336 14.45 13.15 -16.02
C SER A 336 13.87 13.49 -14.65
N PHE A 337 13.87 12.52 -13.75
CA PHE A 337 13.67 12.74 -12.31
C PHE A 337 15.00 13.18 -11.67
N ALA A 338 15.61 14.24 -12.21
CA ALA A 338 16.96 14.66 -11.84
C ALA A 338 16.99 15.75 -10.77
N PHE A 339 18.07 15.70 -9.97
CA PHE A 339 18.52 16.80 -9.13
C PHE A 339 18.82 18.05 -9.97
N GLY A 340 18.05 19.12 -9.76
CA GLY A 340 18.23 20.40 -10.46
C GLY A 340 16.97 21.20 -10.75
N GLY A 341 15.78 20.68 -10.42
CA GLY A 341 14.50 21.34 -10.74
C GLY A 341 14.09 21.03 -12.18
N SER A 342 13.33 19.95 -12.38
CA SER A 342 12.81 19.55 -13.68
C SER A 342 11.29 19.66 -13.70
N ARG A 343 10.73 20.28 -14.74
CA ARG A 343 9.29 20.24 -14.98
C ARG A 343 8.97 18.90 -15.61
N LEU A 344 8.19 18.06 -14.91
CA LEU A 344 7.86 16.72 -15.36
C LEU A 344 6.64 16.72 -16.26
N ALA A 345 5.59 17.45 -15.87
CA ALA A 345 4.33 17.52 -16.59
C ALA A 345 3.61 18.84 -16.32
N SER A 346 2.64 19.16 -17.15
CA SER A 346 1.65 20.22 -16.91
C SER A 346 0.24 19.68 -17.12
N TYR A 347 -0.75 20.26 -16.46
CA TYR A 347 -2.15 19.96 -16.70
C TYR A 347 -3.02 21.21 -16.45
N GLN A 348 -4.23 21.20 -16.99
CA GLN A 348 -5.27 22.19 -16.75
C GLN A 348 -6.27 21.64 -15.73
N TRP A 349 -6.66 22.47 -14.78
CA TRP A 349 -7.75 22.18 -13.85
C TRP A 349 -8.51 23.47 -13.58
N GLN A 350 -9.84 23.45 -13.77
CA GLN A 350 -10.71 24.60 -13.54
C GLN A 350 -10.26 25.90 -14.26
N GLY A 351 -9.78 25.74 -15.50
CA GLY A 351 -9.32 26.87 -16.33
C GLY A 351 -7.94 27.43 -15.94
N GLU A 352 -7.27 26.85 -14.94
CA GLU A 352 -5.92 27.23 -14.53
C GLU A 352 -4.90 26.16 -14.93
N GLN A 353 -3.71 26.59 -15.34
CA GLN A 353 -2.61 25.69 -15.63
C GLN A 353 -1.79 25.39 -14.37
N TYR A 354 -1.41 24.13 -14.22
CA TYR A 354 -0.57 23.61 -13.15
C TYR A 354 0.66 22.92 -13.72
N ASP A 355 1.83 23.21 -13.17
CA ASP A 355 3.10 22.56 -13.52
C ASP A 355 3.57 21.66 -12.37
N VAL A 356 3.85 20.39 -12.67
CA VAL A 356 4.45 19.41 -11.76
C VAL A 356 5.96 19.46 -11.90
N TRP A 357 6.65 19.79 -10.81
CA TRP A 357 8.09 19.91 -10.76
C TRP A 357 8.70 18.89 -9.80
N ALA A 358 9.80 18.25 -10.21
CA ALA A 358 10.68 17.51 -9.30
C ALA A 358 11.82 18.41 -8.81
N GLU A 359 12.07 18.36 -7.50
CA GLU A 359 13.22 18.99 -6.84
C GLU A 359 13.41 20.50 -7.09
N LEU A 360 12.32 21.25 -7.28
CA LEU A 360 12.36 22.68 -7.54
C LEU A 360 12.78 23.46 -6.27
N ARG A 361 13.98 24.04 -6.33
CA ARG A 361 14.53 24.89 -5.26
C ARG A 361 13.90 26.29 -5.26
N SER A 362 13.61 26.79 -4.06
CA SER A 362 13.16 28.16 -3.81
C SER A 362 13.64 28.68 -2.46
N ASP A 363 13.35 29.95 -2.19
CA ASP A 363 13.80 30.63 -0.96
C ASP A 363 13.11 30.06 0.28
N LEU A 364 13.89 29.96 1.35
CA LEU A 364 13.39 29.62 2.68
C LEU A 364 12.80 30.89 3.31
N ILE A 365 11.56 30.81 3.77
CA ILE A 365 10.94 31.89 4.54
C ILE A 365 11.12 31.62 6.04
N GLY A 366 11.72 32.57 6.75
CA GLY A 366 12.00 32.47 8.18
C GLY A 366 13.25 31.65 8.53
N THR A 367 13.33 31.15 9.77
CA THR A 367 14.47 30.38 10.27
C THR A 367 14.17 28.87 10.25
N SER A 368 15.15 28.09 9.80
CA SER A 368 15.11 26.63 9.84
C SER A 368 16.26 26.09 10.69
N LYS A 369 16.00 24.99 11.40
CA LYS A 369 17.01 24.25 12.16
C LYS A 369 18.00 23.50 11.25
N LYS A 370 17.69 23.33 9.96
CA LYS A 370 18.49 22.54 9.00
C LYS A 370 18.85 23.25 7.72
N ARG A 371 17.96 24.09 7.20
CA ARG A 371 18.13 24.77 5.91
C ARG A 371 18.62 26.20 6.15
N LYS A 372 19.57 26.67 5.34
CA LYS A 372 20.16 28.00 5.51
C LYS A 372 19.60 29.05 4.55
N VAL A 373 19.32 28.66 3.30
CA VAL A 373 19.02 29.61 2.22
C VAL A 373 17.73 29.25 1.48
N GLY A 374 17.49 27.97 1.23
CA GLY A 374 16.36 27.54 0.42
C GLY A 374 15.77 26.21 0.83
N ILE A 375 14.56 25.97 0.33
CA ILE A 375 13.86 24.69 0.40
C ILE A 375 13.96 23.96 -0.94
N GLN A 376 13.89 22.63 -0.90
CA GLN A 376 13.94 21.77 -2.08
C GLN A 376 13.18 20.47 -1.77
N PRO A 377 11.83 20.50 -1.78
CA PRO A 377 11.04 19.28 -1.66
C PRO A 377 11.19 18.38 -2.89
N ASP A 378 10.89 17.09 -2.75
CA ASP A 378 11.00 16.12 -3.84
C ASP A 378 10.06 16.47 -5.01
N PHE A 379 8.82 16.90 -4.74
CA PHE A 379 7.91 17.41 -5.77
C PHE A 379 7.13 18.65 -5.32
N ARG A 380 6.77 19.48 -6.32
CA ARG A 380 5.86 20.63 -6.16
C ARG A 380 4.89 20.69 -7.31
N ILE A 381 3.68 21.18 -7.02
CA ILE A 381 2.74 21.60 -8.04
C ILE A 381 2.51 23.10 -7.92
N LEU A 382 2.79 23.81 -9.01
CA LEU A 382 2.71 25.26 -9.08
C LEU A 382 1.56 25.63 -9.99
N ARG A 383 0.71 26.55 -9.54
CA ARG A 383 -0.18 27.26 -10.45
C ARG A 383 0.66 28.20 -11.30
N VAL A 384 0.51 28.13 -12.62
CA VAL A 384 1.21 29.03 -13.54
C VAL A 384 0.51 30.38 -13.49
N ASP A 385 1.10 31.31 -12.76
CA ASP A 385 0.64 32.69 -12.62
C ASP A 385 1.82 33.64 -12.91
N SER A 386 1.61 34.59 -13.81
CA SER A 386 2.62 35.56 -14.25
C SER A 386 3.00 36.62 -13.20
N ALA A 387 2.20 36.79 -12.13
CA ALA A 387 2.39 37.86 -11.16
C ALA A 387 3.02 37.41 -9.82
N GLY A 388 2.96 36.12 -9.49
CA GLY A 388 3.43 35.57 -8.21
C GLY A 388 4.84 34.98 -8.23
N ASP A 389 5.52 34.94 -7.08
CA ASP A 389 6.75 34.16 -6.93
C ASP A 389 6.46 32.64 -6.86
N ARG A 390 7.49 31.81 -7.05
CA ARG A 390 7.35 30.35 -7.04
C ARG A 390 6.75 29.80 -5.74
N ASN A 391 7.02 30.45 -4.60
CA ASN A 391 6.58 30.03 -3.28
C ASN A 391 5.07 30.27 -3.10
N SER A 392 4.61 31.48 -3.39
CA SER A 392 3.21 31.88 -3.37
C SER A 392 2.35 31.15 -4.41
N ASN A 393 2.94 30.75 -5.54
CA ASN A 393 2.27 29.97 -6.59
C ASN A 393 2.21 28.46 -6.31
N THR A 394 2.92 27.95 -5.31
CA THR A 394 2.87 26.53 -4.98
C THR A 394 1.55 26.18 -4.30
N ARG A 395 0.88 25.15 -4.80
CA ARG A 395 -0.39 24.61 -4.27
C ARG A 395 -0.23 23.24 -3.63
N PHE A 396 0.85 22.53 -3.93
CA PHE A 396 1.14 21.25 -3.33
C PHE A 396 2.65 21.03 -3.19
N VAL A 397 3.04 20.43 -2.07
CA VAL A 397 4.42 20.01 -1.77
C VAL A 397 4.40 18.56 -1.35
N LEU A 398 5.29 17.76 -1.93
CA LEU A 398 5.45 16.34 -1.61
C LEU A 398 6.91 16.05 -1.25
N GLU A 399 7.11 15.52 -0.06
CA GLU A 399 8.41 15.08 0.46
C GLU A 399 8.35 13.58 0.72
N CYS A 400 9.33 12.85 0.22
CA CYS A 400 9.46 11.41 0.34
C CYS A 400 10.53 11.05 1.37
N LYS A 401 10.20 10.08 2.22
CA LYS A 401 11.12 9.50 3.20
C LYS A 401 11.07 7.98 3.07
N HIS A 402 12.23 7.35 3.04
CA HIS A 402 12.33 5.89 3.01
C HIS A 402 12.97 5.40 4.31
N TYR A 403 12.26 5.61 5.42
CA TYR A 403 12.70 5.13 6.72
C TYR A 403 11.80 4.01 7.23
N LEU A 404 12.40 3.05 7.92
CA LEU A 404 11.68 2.02 8.66
C LEU A 404 10.75 2.63 9.73
N ASN A 405 11.18 3.71 10.38
CA ASN A 405 10.37 4.47 11.34
C ASN A 405 10.50 5.97 11.07
N ALA A 406 9.40 6.70 11.22
CA ALA A 406 9.41 8.15 11.07
C ALA A 406 10.36 8.81 12.10
N SER A 407 11.29 9.62 11.61
CA SER A 407 12.15 10.45 12.45
C SER A 407 11.42 11.76 12.75
N ARG A 408 10.87 11.89 13.97
CA ARG A 408 10.09 13.06 14.41
C ARG A 408 10.71 14.39 13.97
N GLY A 409 11.98 14.63 14.34
CA GLY A 409 12.68 15.88 13.98
C GLY A 409 13.03 16.05 12.50
N ASN A 410 13.25 14.96 11.73
CA ASN A 410 13.49 15.11 10.30
C ASN A 410 12.21 15.45 9.52
N PHE A 411 11.08 14.92 10.00
CA PHE A 411 9.78 15.05 9.35
C PHE A 411 9.19 16.43 9.65
N THR A 412 9.10 16.79 10.93
CA THR A 412 8.48 18.06 11.34
C THR A 412 9.23 19.26 10.82
N VAL A 413 10.58 19.25 10.87
CA VAL A 413 11.40 20.35 10.32
C VAL A 413 11.22 20.48 8.81
N ALA A 414 11.06 19.39 8.06
CA ALA A 414 10.76 19.47 6.63
C ALA A 414 9.38 20.06 6.38
N ALA A 415 8.36 19.54 7.06
CA ALA A 415 6.98 20.00 6.92
C ALA A 415 6.82 21.49 7.32
N ASP A 416 7.41 21.92 8.44
CA ASP A 416 7.37 23.31 8.91
C ASP A 416 8.05 24.27 7.94
N ASP A 417 9.23 23.90 7.43
CA ASP A 417 9.95 24.72 6.44
C ASP A 417 9.14 24.90 5.16
N TYR A 418 8.49 23.83 4.68
CA TYR A 418 7.67 23.88 3.47
C TYR A 418 6.35 24.59 3.68
N ALA A 419 5.64 24.34 4.79
CA ALA A 419 4.34 24.97 5.07
C ALA A 419 4.47 26.48 5.25
N ARG A 420 5.58 26.94 5.83
CA ARG A 420 5.91 28.36 5.99
C ARG A 420 6.39 28.99 4.68
N SER A 421 7.25 28.32 3.92
CA SER A 421 7.79 28.87 2.67
C SER A 421 6.79 28.81 1.51
N CYS A 422 5.83 27.88 1.53
CA CYS A 422 4.77 27.73 0.54
C CYS A 422 3.41 27.93 1.24
N PRO A 423 2.98 29.19 1.47
CA PRO A 423 1.85 29.50 2.34
C PRO A 423 0.49 29.00 1.81
N GLN A 424 0.39 28.71 0.51
CA GLN A 424 -0.84 28.24 -0.14
C GLN A 424 -0.83 26.74 -0.45
N ALA A 425 0.21 26.00 -0.02
CA ALA A 425 0.38 24.61 -0.42
C ALA A 425 -0.10 23.61 0.62
N ASP A 426 -0.80 22.55 0.21
CA ASP A 426 -0.86 21.35 1.05
C ASP A 426 0.52 20.66 1.07
N VAL A 427 0.98 20.27 2.25
CA VAL A 427 2.33 19.73 2.48
C VAL A 427 2.25 18.29 2.93
N PHE A 428 2.66 17.38 2.06
CA PHE A 428 2.64 15.95 2.31
C PHE A 428 4.06 15.45 2.58
N VAL A 429 4.24 14.77 3.70
CA VAL A 429 5.45 14.01 3.99
C VAL A 429 5.09 12.52 4.02
N VAL A 430 5.53 11.82 2.98
CA VAL A 430 5.22 10.42 2.72
C VAL A 430 6.39 9.55 3.14
N ASN A 431 6.12 8.50 3.93
CA ASN A 431 7.12 7.57 4.39
C ASN A 431 6.79 6.13 4.01
N HIS A 432 7.82 5.39 3.61
CA HIS A 432 7.70 3.95 3.35
C HIS A 432 7.27 3.18 4.61
N GLY A 433 7.91 3.42 5.76
CA GLY A 433 7.52 2.82 7.04
C GLY A 433 6.38 3.59 7.74
N PRO A 434 5.94 3.12 8.92
CA PRO A 434 4.93 3.80 9.71
C PRO A 434 5.29 5.27 10.01
N ALA A 435 4.25 6.11 10.03
CA ALA A 435 4.31 7.51 10.42
C ALA A 435 3.02 7.85 11.15
N ASP A 436 3.12 8.12 12.46
CA ASP A 436 1.99 8.54 13.28
C ASP A 436 1.64 9.99 12.96
N HIS A 437 0.57 10.16 12.19
CA HIS A 437 0.13 11.48 11.75
C HIS A 437 -0.18 12.41 12.91
N ALA A 438 -0.92 11.94 13.92
CA ALA A 438 -1.36 12.78 15.04
C ALA A 438 -0.17 13.21 15.89
N ALA A 439 0.73 12.29 16.22
CA ALA A 439 1.91 12.61 17.01
C ALA A 439 2.88 13.54 16.27
N LEU A 440 3.03 13.40 14.95
CA LEU A 440 3.88 14.27 14.15
C LEU A 440 3.26 15.66 13.98
N VAL A 441 1.96 15.76 13.73
CA VAL A 441 1.20 17.02 13.68
C VAL A 441 1.31 17.79 15.00
N ALA A 442 1.11 17.13 16.13
CA ALA A 442 1.25 17.73 17.45
C ALA A 442 2.67 18.24 17.75
N ALA A 443 3.65 17.83 16.94
CA ALA A 443 5.05 18.21 17.07
C ALA A 443 5.49 19.32 16.08
N ASN A 444 4.60 19.79 15.21
CA ASN A 444 4.87 20.90 14.31
C ASN A 444 4.81 22.25 15.05
N GLU A 445 5.71 23.17 14.72
CA GLU A 445 5.80 24.49 15.38
C GLU A 445 4.92 25.55 14.70
N VAL A 446 4.51 25.33 13.44
CA VAL A 446 3.85 26.34 12.61
C VAL A 446 2.32 26.24 12.73
N LEU A 447 1.64 27.40 12.79
CA LEU A 447 0.16 27.53 12.82
C LEU A 447 -0.56 26.91 11.59
N ALA A 448 0.17 26.44 10.58
CA ALA A 448 -0.33 25.86 9.34
C ALA A 448 -0.57 24.33 9.41
N VAL A 449 -0.73 23.78 10.61
CA VAL A 449 -0.90 22.33 10.86
C VAL A 449 -2.03 21.71 10.02
N SER A 450 -3.09 22.47 9.75
CA SER A 450 -4.25 22.01 8.96
C SER A 450 -3.91 21.62 7.52
N ARG A 451 -2.79 22.11 6.96
CA ARG A 451 -2.29 21.79 5.60
C ARG A 451 -1.21 20.70 5.57
N ILE A 452 -0.75 20.24 6.73
CA ILE A 452 0.31 19.23 6.81
C ILE A 452 -0.31 17.84 6.90
N ARG A 453 0.17 16.90 6.08
CA ARG A 453 -0.20 15.49 6.12
C ARG A 453 1.04 14.62 6.22
N TYR A 454 1.00 13.64 7.12
CA TYR A 454 2.01 12.61 7.23
C TYR A 454 1.39 11.29 6.83
N ILE A 455 1.95 10.66 5.81
CA ILE A 455 1.43 9.40 5.25
C ILE A 455 2.47 8.34 5.51
N GLY A 456 2.20 7.46 6.47
CA GLY A 456 3.04 6.28 6.73
C GLY A 456 2.55 5.05 5.98
N GLU A 457 3.42 4.03 5.93
CA GLU A 457 3.14 2.74 5.30
C GLU A 457 2.78 2.87 3.82
N ALA A 458 3.29 3.91 3.16
CA ALA A 458 3.09 4.13 1.74
C ALA A 458 4.06 3.22 0.96
N THR A 459 3.69 1.95 0.84
CA THR A 459 4.35 0.95 0.00
C THR A 459 3.57 0.73 -1.28
N ALA A 460 4.21 0.21 -2.32
CA ALA A 460 3.59 0.03 -3.62
C ALA A 460 2.50 -1.06 -3.61
N GLU A 461 2.71 -2.16 -2.88
CA GLU A 461 1.69 -3.19 -2.67
C GLU A 461 0.47 -2.65 -1.92
N MET A 462 0.69 -1.91 -0.82
CA MET A 462 -0.41 -1.35 -0.04
C MET A 462 -1.20 -0.33 -0.83
N GLU A 463 -0.53 0.52 -1.61
CA GLU A 463 -1.19 1.52 -2.46
C GLU A 463 -2.08 0.88 -3.53
N ARG A 464 -1.69 -0.29 -4.09
CA ARG A 464 -2.56 -1.02 -5.02
C ARG A 464 -3.78 -1.66 -4.36
N LEU A 465 -3.64 -2.11 -3.12
CA LEU A 465 -4.74 -2.71 -2.37
C LEU A 465 -5.68 -1.64 -1.80
N GLN A 466 -5.11 -0.53 -1.36
CA GLN A 466 -5.77 0.58 -0.70
C GLN A 466 -5.09 1.88 -1.17
N PRO A 467 -5.64 2.58 -2.19
CA PRO A 467 -4.99 3.73 -2.85
C PRO A 467 -5.01 5.01 -1.99
N LYS A 468 -4.45 4.90 -0.79
CA LYS A 468 -4.49 5.93 0.26
C LYS A 468 -3.72 7.16 -0.15
N LEU A 469 -2.51 7.00 -0.70
CA LEU A 469 -1.70 8.12 -1.15
C LEU A 469 -2.38 8.83 -2.33
N ALA A 470 -2.80 8.09 -3.36
CA ALA A 470 -3.50 8.63 -4.52
C ALA A 470 -4.77 9.38 -4.11
N THR A 471 -5.60 8.79 -3.24
CA THR A 471 -6.84 9.43 -2.75
C THR A 471 -6.54 10.72 -1.98
N GLN A 472 -5.48 10.75 -1.16
CA GLN A 472 -5.11 11.96 -0.44
C GLN A 472 -4.54 13.04 -1.36
N ILE A 473 -3.72 12.67 -2.34
CA ILE A 473 -3.22 13.59 -3.39
C ILE A 473 -4.41 14.18 -4.14
N GLU A 474 -5.35 13.32 -4.53
CA GLU A 474 -6.54 13.70 -5.28
C GLU A 474 -7.40 14.71 -4.52
N ASN A 475 -7.69 14.42 -3.24
CA ASN A 475 -8.46 15.31 -2.37
C ASN A 475 -7.76 16.65 -2.10
N ALA A 476 -6.44 16.73 -2.26
CA ALA A 476 -5.70 17.98 -2.09
C ALA A 476 -5.66 18.81 -3.39
N LEU A 477 -5.54 18.16 -4.54
CA LEU A 477 -5.31 18.83 -5.82
C LEU A 477 -6.57 19.10 -6.64
N PHE A 478 -7.55 18.20 -6.54
CA PHE A 478 -8.72 18.17 -7.42
C PHE A 478 -9.99 18.33 -6.60
N VAL A 479 -9.98 19.25 -5.63
CA VAL A 479 -11.21 19.67 -4.97
C VAL A 479 -12.07 20.34 -6.02
N GLU A 480 -13.21 19.71 -6.34
CA GLU A 480 -14.25 20.38 -7.10
C GLU A 480 -14.72 21.57 -6.26
N THR A 481 -14.25 22.77 -6.61
CA THR A 481 -15.06 23.96 -6.33
C THR A 481 -16.39 23.71 -7.03
N LEU A 482 -17.43 23.45 -6.25
CA LEU A 482 -18.81 23.57 -6.73
C LEU A 482 -18.93 24.98 -7.28
N ASP A 483 -18.90 25.09 -8.60
CA ASP A 483 -18.79 26.33 -9.32
C ASP A 483 -20.14 27.05 -9.23
N VAL A 484 -20.31 27.87 -8.18
CA VAL A 484 -21.46 28.77 -8.02
C VAL A 484 -21.39 29.94 -9.03
N ALA A 485 -20.32 30.03 -9.83
CA ALA A 485 -20.00 31.20 -10.64
C ALA A 485 -20.38 31.12 -12.15
N ALA A 486 -20.94 30.01 -12.65
CA ALA A 486 -21.20 29.83 -14.09
C ALA A 486 -22.69 29.81 -14.53
N GLN A 487 -23.59 30.51 -13.83
CA GLN A 487 -24.92 30.85 -14.38
C GLN A 487 -25.12 32.36 -14.49
N THR A 488 -24.53 32.94 -15.53
CA THR A 488 -25.00 34.23 -16.06
C THR A 488 -26.24 33.97 -16.92
N LEU A 489 -27.39 34.47 -16.47
CA LEU A 489 -28.53 34.92 -17.29
C LEU A 489 -28.89 34.10 -18.55
N THR A 490 -29.60 32.99 -18.36
CA THR A 490 -30.73 32.66 -19.23
C THR A 490 -31.95 32.39 -18.36
N LYS A 491 -32.95 33.27 -18.49
CA LYS A 491 -34.33 33.01 -18.10
C LYS A 491 -34.76 31.69 -18.74
N ASP A 492 -34.78 30.60 -17.99
CA ASP A 492 -35.94 29.69 -17.93
C ASP A 492 -35.68 28.54 -16.94
N THR A 493 -36.63 28.42 -16.02
CA THR A 493 -36.97 27.24 -15.20
C THR A 493 -35.81 26.42 -14.62
N GLY A 494 -35.28 26.85 -13.47
CA GLY A 494 -34.49 25.98 -12.60
C GLY A 494 -35.32 24.80 -12.05
N PRO A 495 -34.68 23.67 -11.69
CA PRO A 495 -35.33 22.66 -10.87
C PRO A 495 -35.60 23.27 -9.50
N GLN A 496 -36.85 23.17 -9.05
CA GLN A 496 -37.26 23.60 -7.72
C GLN A 496 -36.30 23.03 -6.66
N LEU A 497 -35.64 23.91 -5.93
CA LEU A 497 -35.18 23.64 -4.57
C LEU A 497 -36.41 23.13 -3.80
N THR A 498 -36.50 21.83 -3.59
CA THR A 498 -37.37 21.32 -2.54
C THR A 498 -36.85 21.93 -1.25
N SER A 499 -37.68 22.79 -0.67
CA SER A 499 -37.55 23.50 0.59
C SER A 499 -37.39 22.55 1.80
N GLY A 500 -36.37 21.71 1.79
CA GLY A 500 -36.01 20.82 2.88
C GLY A 500 -34.89 21.45 3.71
N ARG A 501 -35.20 21.81 4.95
CA ARG A 501 -34.17 22.21 5.93
C ARG A 501 -33.27 21.00 6.20
N ALA A 502 -31.96 21.18 6.15
CA ALA A 502 -30.98 20.12 6.45
C ALA A 502 -30.98 19.73 7.94
N GLY A 503 -31.36 20.67 8.81
CA GLY A 503 -31.61 20.42 10.21
C GLY A 503 -32.28 21.59 10.93
N LYS A 504 -32.58 21.38 12.21
CA LYS A 504 -33.16 22.40 13.10
C LYS A 504 -32.69 22.17 14.52
N VAL A 505 -32.41 23.25 15.26
CA VAL A 505 -32.22 23.24 16.71
C VAL A 505 -33.33 24.07 17.33
N CYS A 506 -34.01 23.53 18.33
CA CYS A 506 -35.16 24.14 18.99
C CYS A 506 -34.91 24.15 20.49
N LEU A 507 -34.89 25.33 21.11
CA LEU A 507 -34.86 25.49 22.56
C LEU A 507 -36.26 25.90 23.02
N SER A 508 -36.80 25.27 24.07
CA SER A 508 -38.07 25.64 24.66
C SER A 508 -37.98 25.65 26.18
N TRP A 509 -38.65 26.59 26.84
CA TRP A 509 -38.65 26.71 28.30
C TRP A 509 -39.99 27.16 28.89
N SER A 510 -40.17 26.88 30.17
CA SER A 510 -41.38 27.19 30.94
C SER A 510 -41.38 28.63 31.48
N ALA A 511 -42.50 29.04 32.10
CA ALA A 511 -42.63 30.33 32.77
C ALA A 511 -41.71 30.50 34.01
N ALA A 512 -41.04 29.43 34.47
CA ALA A 512 -40.09 29.49 35.57
C ALA A 512 -38.74 30.12 35.18
N LEU A 513 -38.45 30.20 33.89
CA LEU A 513 -37.27 30.84 33.30
C LEU A 513 -37.70 32.10 32.56
N GLY A 514 -36.87 33.15 32.58
CA GLY A 514 -37.16 34.40 31.89
C GLY A 514 -36.77 34.37 30.42
N ASP A 515 -35.57 34.86 30.14
CA ASP A 515 -34.97 35.03 28.82
C ASP A 515 -33.85 34.00 28.63
N LEU A 516 -34.03 33.08 27.67
CA LEU A 516 -33.05 32.08 27.29
C LEU A 516 -32.71 32.21 25.80
N ASP A 517 -31.43 32.28 25.50
CA ASP A 517 -30.95 32.31 24.12
C ASP A 517 -30.34 30.98 23.71
N VAL A 518 -30.69 30.53 22.50
CA VAL A 518 -29.94 29.49 21.79
C VAL A 518 -28.94 30.12 20.82
N ALA A 519 -27.73 29.58 20.84
CA ALA A 519 -26.70 29.92 19.88
C ALA A 519 -26.08 28.66 19.25
N LEU A 520 -25.69 28.77 17.98
CA LEU A 520 -24.82 27.82 17.32
C LEU A 520 -23.45 28.47 17.13
N ASN A 521 -22.43 27.91 17.77
CA ASN A 521 -21.04 28.29 17.52
C ASN A 521 -20.41 27.30 16.54
N MET A 522 -19.70 27.81 15.53
CA MET A 522 -19.02 27.00 14.52
C MET A 522 -17.51 27.19 14.66
N PRO A 523 -16.86 26.50 15.62
CA PRO A 523 -15.44 26.71 15.88
C PRO A 523 -14.60 26.36 14.66
N GLN A 524 -13.85 27.35 14.16
CA GLN A 524 -12.86 27.17 13.10
C GLN A 524 -11.47 27.52 13.64
N ALA A 525 -10.49 26.66 13.38
CA ALA A 525 -9.13 26.80 13.91
C ALA A 525 -8.33 27.98 13.30
N SER A 526 -8.86 28.64 12.27
CA SER A 526 -8.11 29.56 11.39
C SER A 526 -8.64 31.00 11.32
N LEU A 527 -9.67 31.36 12.08
CA LEU A 527 -10.25 32.71 12.09
C LEU A 527 -10.27 33.30 13.51
N ASN A 528 -9.94 34.59 13.62
CA ASN A 528 -10.04 35.35 14.88
C ASN A 528 -11.50 35.57 15.30
N GLU A 529 -12.44 35.52 14.36
CA GLU A 529 -13.87 35.57 14.61
C GLU A 529 -14.48 34.21 14.27
N GLN A 530 -15.08 33.57 15.28
CA GLN A 530 -15.79 32.32 15.08
C GLN A 530 -17.19 32.64 14.53
N PRO A 531 -17.57 32.09 13.36
CA PRO A 531 -18.95 32.21 12.89
C PRO A 531 -19.90 31.67 13.95
N SER A 532 -20.93 32.44 14.25
CA SER A 532 -21.97 32.07 15.21
C SER A 532 -23.33 32.53 14.73
N VAL A 533 -24.36 31.79 15.11
CA VAL A 533 -25.77 32.21 14.98
C VAL A 533 -26.33 32.37 16.38
N SER A 534 -26.88 33.55 16.68
CA SER A 534 -27.47 33.92 17.97
C SER A 534 -28.42 35.12 17.78
N TYR A 535 -28.99 35.66 18.85
CA TYR A 535 -29.76 36.91 18.80
C TYR A 535 -28.95 38.08 18.19
N ALA A 536 -27.65 38.17 18.51
CA ALA A 536 -26.74 39.23 18.04
C ALA A 536 -26.33 39.05 16.56
N ASN A 537 -26.29 37.80 16.08
CA ASN A 537 -26.09 37.48 14.68
C ASN A 537 -27.09 36.42 14.23
N ARG A 538 -28.22 36.87 13.67
CA ARG A 538 -29.32 35.96 13.33
C ARG A 538 -28.97 34.97 12.23
N GLY A 539 -27.88 35.17 11.49
CA GLY A 539 -27.46 34.30 10.40
C GLY A 539 -28.34 34.39 9.14
N ASP A 540 -28.05 33.55 8.16
CA ASP A 540 -28.71 33.50 6.85
C ASP A 540 -28.81 32.04 6.39
N LEU A 541 -29.90 31.66 5.73
CA LEU A 541 -30.08 30.32 5.18
C LEU A 541 -29.49 30.16 3.77
N GLU A 542 -29.28 31.27 3.06
CA GLU A 542 -28.76 31.27 1.69
C GLU A 542 -27.26 31.54 1.65
N ARG A 543 -26.69 32.06 2.74
CA ARG A 543 -25.27 32.44 2.84
C ARG A 543 -24.68 31.88 4.12
N SER A 544 -23.36 31.67 4.13
CA SER A 544 -22.62 31.32 5.35
C SER A 544 -23.06 32.24 6.51
N PRO A 545 -23.50 31.66 7.66
CA PRO A 545 -23.26 30.29 8.13
C PRO A 545 -24.26 29.20 7.67
N TYR A 546 -25.22 29.49 6.79
CA TYR A 546 -26.28 28.57 6.33
C TYR A 546 -27.20 28.09 7.46
N ALA A 547 -27.31 28.91 8.49
CA ALA A 547 -28.16 28.72 9.63
C ALA A 547 -28.76 30.07 10.04
N ARG A 548 -30.01 30.07 10.50
CA ARG A 548 -30.71 31.31 10.88
C ARG A 548 -31.59 31.13 12.12
N LEU A 549 -31.45 32.05 13.07
CA LEU A 549 -32.36 32.19 14.21
C LEU A 549 -33.70 32.79 13.75
N VAL A 550 -34.74 31.97 13.77
CA VAL A 550 -36.09 32.29 13.28
C VAL A 550 -36.74 33.40 14.09
N GLN A 551 -36.60 33.34 15.41
CA GLN A 551 -37.14 34.32 16.34
C GLN A 551 -36.32 34.28 17.63
N ASP A 552 -36.12 35.48 18.19
CA ASP A 552 -35.56 35.74 19.51
C ASP A 552 -36.73 35.98 20.49
N VAL A 553 -36.76 35.27 21.63
CA VAL A 553 -37.86 35.31 22.60
C VAL A 553 -37.35 35.67 23.99
N MET A 554 -37.62 36.92 24.41
CA MET A 554 -37.04 37.48 25.64
C MET A 554 -37.83 37.21 26.94
N THR A 555 -38.85 36.34 26.92
CA THR A 555 -39.73 36.08 28.08
C THR A 555 -40.21 34.63 28.12
N GLY A 556 -40.38 34.07 29.32
CA GLY A 556 -40.92 32.73 29.53
C GLY A 556 -42.46 32.71 29.68
N PRO A 557 -43.13 31.63 29.25
CA PRO A 557 -42.58 30.49 28.51
C PRO A 557 -42.20 30.90 27.08
N GLY A 558 -41.06 30.40 26.61
CA GLY A 558 -40.49 30.80 25.33
C GLY A 558 -39.98 29.64 24.49
N MET A 559 -39.77 29.90 23.20
CA MET A 559 -39.22 28.94 22.26
C MET A 559 -38.41 29.64 21.18
N GLU A 560 -37.16 29.23 21.03
CA GLU A 560 -36.27 29.69 19.96
C GLU A 560 -35.92 28.57 19.00
N VAL A 561 -35.75 28.94 17.74
CA VAL A 561 -35.48 28.00 16.66
C VAL A 561 -34.34 28.51 15.79
N ILE A 562 -33.30 27.70 15.62
CA ILE A 562 -32.30 27.88 14.57
C ILE A 562 -32.55 26.85 13.47
N ASP A 563 -32.87 27.33 12.28
CA ASP A 563 -32.96 26.51 11.08
C ASP A 563 -31.58 26.38 10.43
N ILE A 564 -31.29 25.22 9.86
CA ILE A 564 -30.03 24.94 9.14
C ILE A 564 -30.40 24.45 7.75
N SER A 565 -29.99 25.19 6.73
CA SER A 565 -30.25 24.85 5.33
C SER A 565 -29.18 23.93 4.75
N TYR A 566 -27.94 24.02 5.24
CA TYR A 566 -26.82 23.23 4.73
C TYR A 566 -25.74 23.01 5.80
N TRP A 567 -25.21 21.79 5.89
CA TRP A 567 -24.13 21.46 6.82
C TRP A 567 -22.76 21.83 6.23
N TYR A 568 -22.37 23.09 6.39
CA TYR A 568 -21.11 23.62 5.86
C TYR A 568 -19.89 23.36 6.76
N TYR A 569 -20.02 23.55 8.07
CA TYR A 569 -18.96 23.40 9.06
C TYR A 569 -18.84 21.96 9.56
N ARG A 570 -17.62 21.54 9.96
CA ARG A 570 -17.40 20.19 10.53
C ARG A 570 -18.01 19.99 11.92
N ARG A 571 -18.21 21.08 12.66
CA ARG A 571 -18.68 21.07 14.05
C ARG A 571 -19.58 22.27 14.32
N TYR A 572 -20.67 22.02 15.04
CA TYR A 572 -21.59 23.01 15.58
C TYR A 572 -21.79 22.74 17.07
N ASP A 573 -21.43 23.70 17.90
CA ASP A 573 -21.68 23.64 19.33
C ASP A 573 -23.01 24.35 19.64
N ILE A 574 -23.93 23.64 20.26
CA ILE A 574 -25.21 24.18 20.70
C ILE A 574 -25.00 24.77 22.09
N VAL A 575 -25.19 26.08 22.21
CA VAL A 575 -24.97 26.82 23.43
C VAL A 575 -26.28 27.46 23.87
N VAL A 576 -26.58 27.36 25.16
CA VAL A 576 -27.74 28.00 25.78
C VAL A 576 -27.25 29.01 26.81
N THR A 577 -27.83 30.20 26.83
CA THR A 577 -27.50 31.26 27.78
C THR A 577 -28.75 31.69 28.53
N ASN A 578 -28.71 31.74 29.86
CA ASN A 578 -29.78 32.33 30.67
C ASN A 578 -29.48 33.82 30.87
N TYR A 579 -29.98 34.66 29.95
CA TYR A 579 -29.75 36.10 29.97
C TYR A 579 -30.45 36.76 31.16
N SER A 580 -31.66 36.31 31.47
CA SER A 580 -32.43 36.83 32.61
C SER A 580 -31.83 36.50 33.97
N LYS A 581 -31.05 35.41 34.07
CA LYS A 581 -30.56 34.80 35.32
C LYS A 581 -31.69 34.45 36.30
N VAL A 582 -32.91 34.33 35.79
CA VAL A 582 -34.10 33.94 36.56
C VAL A 582 -34.30 32.44 36.39
N GLY A 583 -34.56 31.76 37.51
CA GLY A 583 -34.83 30.32 37.59
C GLY A 583 -33.60 29.42 37.37
N GLU A 584 -33.79 28.12 37.60
CA GLU A 584 -32.77 27.09 37.40
C GLU A 584 -33.06 26.28 36.13
N LEU A 585 -32.03 25.97 35.35
CA LEU A 585 -32.13 25.11 34.17
C LEU A 585 -32.23 23.64 34.60
N THR A 586 -33.44 23.22 34.92
CA THR A 586 -33.77 21.82 35.20
C THR A 586 -34.44 21.17 33.98
N ALA A 587 -34.40 19.85 33.91
CA ALA A 587 -35.11 19.08 32.87
C ALA A 587 -36.64 19.33 32.88
N GLU A 588 -37.19 19.85 33.97
CA GLU A 588 -38.62 20.21 34.08
C GLU A 588 -38.95 21.56 33.43
N HIS A 589 -37.95 22.41 33.18
CA HIS A 589 -38.15 23.80 32.78
C HIS A 589 -37.51 24.16 31.46
N VAL A 590 -36.58 23.35 30.94
CA VAL A 590 -35.93 23.59 29.65
C VAL A 590 -35.76 22.29 28.86
N CYS A 591 -35.94 22.37 27.55
CA CYS A 591 -35.78 21.25 26.63
C CYS A 591 -35.13 21.71 25.32
N CYS A 592 -34.20 20.92 24.78
CA CYS A 592 -33.58 21.15 23.48
C CYS A 592 -33.92 20.00 22.54
N THR A 593 -34.42 20.33 21.34
CA THR A 593 -34.73 19.36 20.29
C THR A 593 -33.90 19.66 19.05
N VAL A 594 -33.16 18.66 18.57
CA VAL A 594 -32.35 18.72 17.36
C VAL A 594 -32.91 17.77 16.32
N THR A 595 -33.22 18.30 15.14
CA THR A 595 -33.67 17.52 13.97
C THR A 595 -32.55 17.44 12.95
N LEU A 596 -32.14 16.23 12.58
CA LEU A 596 -31.12 15.93 11.57
C LEU A 596 -31.76 15.09 10.46
N GLY A 597 -32.21 15.73 9.37
CA GLY A 597 -33.04 15.07 8.36
C GLY A 597 -34.37 14.59 8.96
N THR A 598 -34.63 13.28 8.93
CA THR A 598 -35.83 12.67 9.53
C THR A 598 -35.69 12.31 11.01
N ASN A 599 -34.47 12.38 11.57
CA ASN A 599 -34.21 11.98 12.94
C ASN A 599 -34.43 13.17 13.88
N VAL A 600 -35.23 12.96 14.93
CA VAL A 600 -35.51 13.97 15.97
C VAL A 600 -34.92 13.47 17.28
N HIS A 601 -34.05 14.27 17.86
CA HIS A 601 -33.40 14.02 19.14
C HIS A 601 -33.86 15.08 20.14
N THR A 602 -34.39 14.65 21.27
CA THR A 602 -34.84 15.56 22.33
C THR A 602 -34.07 15.23 23.59
N PHE A 603 -33.36 16.23 24.10
CA PHE A 603 -32.58 16.11 25.31
C PHE A 603 -32.79 17.31 26.22
N TYR A 604 -32.48 17.10 27.49
CA TYR A 604 -32.59 18.13 28.52
C TYR A 604 -31.19 18.68 28.76
N PRO A 605 -30.97 19.99 28.66
CA PRO A 605 -29.68 20.61 28.94
C PRO A 605 -29.09 20.12 30.27
N LYS A 606 -28.08 19.25 30.20
CA LYS A 606 -27.23 18.83 31.33
C LYS A 606 -25.83 19.34 31.02
N PRO A 607 -25.52 20.57 31.43
CA PRO A 607 -24.57 21.33 30.66
C PRO A 607 -23.13 21.20 31.16
N VAL A 608 -22.18 21.26 30.23
CA VAL A 608 -20.82 21.69 30.57
C VAL A 608 -20.90 23.21 30.77
N GLN A 609 -20.74 23.65 32.02
CA GLN A 609 -20.76 25.08 32.33
C GLN A 609 -19.58 25.77 31.66
N LEU A 610 -19.87 26.67 30.72
CA LEU A 610 -18.87 27.50 30.07
C LEU A 610 -18.59 28.75 30.92
N GLU A 611 -19.66 29.39 31.39
CA GLU A 611 -19.63 30.59 32.25
C GLU A 611 -20.84 30.56 33.21
N ALA A 612 -20.92 31.51 34.15
CA ALA A 612 -21.92 31.53 35.22
C ALA A 612 -23.38 31.36 34.75
N ASN A 613 -23.73 31.79 33.52
CA ASN A 613 -25.07 31.65 32.95
C ASN A 613 -25.05 31.14 31.49
N ARG A 614 -24.01 30.40 31.09
CA ARG A 614 -23.82 29.94 29.71
C ARG A 614 -23.32 28.52 29.68
N TRP A 615 -23.91 27.72 28.80
CA TRP A 615 -23.80 26.28 28.84
C TRP A 615 -23.70 25.69 27.44
N GLN A 616 -22.77 24.75 27.24
CA GLN A 616 -22.80 23.91 26.06
C GLN A 616 -23.72 22.73 26.32
N VAL A 617 -24.78 22.59 25.52
CA VAL A 617 -25.84 21.58 25.76
C VAL A 617 -25.78 20.42 24.77
N GLY A 618 -25.10 20.58 23.64
CA GLY A 618 -24.88 19.51 22.67
C GLY A 618 -23.85 19.91 21.62
N ARG A 619 -23.47 18.94 20.79
CA ARG A 619 -22.58 19.16 19.65
C ARG A 619 -23.03 18.34 18.44
N ILE A 620 -23.03 18.95 17.27
CA ILE A 620 -23.25 18.25 16.00
C ILE A 620 -21.91 18.20 15.26
N GLU A 621 -21.45 17.01 14.88
CA GLU A 621 -20.25 16.83 14.05
C GLU A 621 -20.57 16.12 12.74
N LEU A 622 -19.87 16.50 11.66
CA LEU A 622 -19.95 15.83 10.36
C LEU A 622 -18.96 14.66 10.30
N ILE A 623 -19.48 13.44 10.41
CA ILE A 623 -18.71 12.20 10.29
C ILE A 623 -19.04 11.57 8.95
N ASN A 624 -18.04 11.46 8.06
CA ASN A 624 -18.22 10.95 6.69
C ASN A 624 -19.34 11.68 5.92
N GLY A 625 -19.47 13.00 6.12
CA GLY A 625 -20.48 13.84 5.47
C GLY A 625 -21.89 13.72 6.06
N LYS A 626 -22.10 12.95 7.14
CA LYS A 626 -23.39 12.83 7.85
C LYS A 626 -23.34 13.57 9.18
N PRO A 627 -24.36 14.37 9.53
CA PRO A 627 -24.43 15.04 10.83
C PRO A 627 -24.78 14.02 11.92
N THR A 628 -24.00 14.01 12.99
CA THR A 628 -24.22 13.17 14.17
C THR A 628 -24.27 14.06 15.40
N LEU A 629 -25.32 13.91 16.22
CA LEU A 629 -25.46 14.60 17.50
C LEU A 629 -24.68 13.85 18.59
N PHE A 630 -23.91 14.58 19.37
CA PHE A 630 -23.26 14.16 20.60
C PHE A 630 -23.87 14.94 21.76
N GLU A 631 -24.47 14.20 22.69
CA GLU A 631 -24.97 14.73 23.96
C GLU A 631 -23.87 14.63 25.01
N PHE A 632 -23.86 15.56 25.97
CA PHE A 632 -22.98 15.46 27.12
C PHE A 632 -23.65 14.57 28.16
N GLU A 633 -23.04 13.42 28.47
CA GLU A 633 -23.49 12.56 29.56
C GLU A 633 -23.19 13.21 30.92
N PRO A 634 -24.02 12.97 31.95
CA PRO A 634 -23.68 13.37 33.31
C PRO A 634 -22.48 12.56 33.82
N GLU A 635 -21.52 13.23 34.44
CA GLU A 635 -20.61 12.58 35.41
C GLU A 635 -21.36 12.23 36.70
#